data_AF-A0A6N7SVF2-F1
#
_entry.id   AF-A0A6N7SVF2-F1
#
_cell.length_a   1.000
_cell.length_b   1.000
_cell.length_c   1.000
_cell.angle_alpha   90.00
_cell.angle_beta   90.00
_cell.angle_gamma   90.00
#
_symmetry.space_group_name_H-M   'P 1'
#
loop_
_entity.id
_entity.type
_entity.pdbx_description
1 polymer ?
#
loop_
_entity_poly.entity_id
_entity_poly.type
_entity_poly.pdbx_seq_one_letter_code
_entity_poly.pdbx_strand_id
1 'polypeptide(L)'
;MILDVSINGISLYGLGWIRENIDFPTPQSQTNTIVVPGRNSPIRYTESLGSVSYQPRSFTITLSMQGKREAFNQKVSEVVNRFAGRLCEVICSDSADVYAVGTLEASPTYDPKSHKGQLVLSCTDGDAYLYHTKETIVAVSVSGTVTLTNDYMPVVPVITTTAETAFSWKVGEDTFQKSVSAGIWEFPEMELQEGKNTLTVTGTGTTTFRYREGRL
;
A
#
# COMPACT_ATOMS: atom_id res chain seq x y z
N MET A 1 -4.27 26.28 -3.01
CA MET A 1 -4.78 24.98 -2.55
C MET A 1 -4.00 24.63 -1.30
N ILE A 2 -4.66 24.40 -0.17
CA ILE A 2 -3.98 24.01 1.07
C ILE A 2 -3.75 22.49 0.98
N LEU A 3 -2.50 22.05 1.13
CA LEU A 3 -2.17 20.64 1.17
C LEU A 3 -2.54 20.07 2.54
N ASP A 4 -3.19 18.92 2.53
CA ASP A 4 -3.67 18.24 3.73
C ASP A 4 -3.12 16.81 3.79
N VAL A 5 -3.26 16.22 4.98
CA VAL A 5 -3.02 14.80 5.27
C VAL A 5 -4.22 14.29 6.02
N SER A 6 -4.72 13.14 5.61
CA SER A 6 -5.72 12.41 6.39
C SER A 6 -5.13 11.12 6.94
N ILE A 7 -5.47 10.83 8.19
CA ILE A 7 -5.08 9.60 8.88
C ILE A 7 -6.36 8.85 9.24
N ASN A 8 -6.51 7.61 8.75
CA ASN A 8 -7.73 6.81 8.88
C ASN A 8 -8.99 7.60 8.48
N GLY A 9 -8.91 8.37 7.40
CA GLY A 9 -9.99 9.22 6.89
C GLY A 9 -10.23 10.55 7.65
N ILE A 10 -9.46 10.85 8.69
CA ILE A 10 -9.58 12.09 9.47
C ILE A 10 -8.57 13.12 8.96
N SER A 11 -9.06 14.26 8.48
CA SER A 11 -8.25 15.40 8.03
C SER A 11 -7.50 16.06 9.20
N LEU A 12 -6.17 16.16 9.11
CA LEU A 12 -5.36 16.87 10.10
C LEU A 12 -5.51 18.38 9.98
N TYR A 13 -5.74 18.91 8.77
CA TYR A 13 -6.15 20.30 8.59
C TYR A 13 -7.47 20.62 9.30
N GLY A 14 -8.44 19.69 9.25
CA GLY A 14 -9.69 19.78 10.01
C GLY A 14 -9.48 19.80 11.53
N LEU A 15 -8.42 19.16 12.03
CA LEU A 15 -8.00 19.23 13.44
C LEU A 15 -7.16 20.49 13.76
N GLY A 16 -6.97 21.38 12.77
CA GLY A 16 -6.27 22.64 12.90
C GLY A 16 -4.75 22.52 12.86
N TRP A 17 -4.22 21.49 12.21
CA TRP A 17 -2.80 21.35 11.87
C TRP A 17 -2.53 21.83 10.45
N ILE A 18 -1.37 22.45 10.23
CA ILE A 18 -0.91 22.86 8.91
C ILE A 18 0.21 21.91 8.51
N ARG A 19 0.09 21.24 7.36
CA ARG A 19 1.17 20.42 6.78
C ARG A 19 2.33 21.32 6.38
N GLU A 20 3.50 21.10 6.96
CA GLU A 20 4.76 21.77 6.55
C GLU A 20 5.49 20.96 5.51
N ASN A 21 5.70 19.68 5.81
CA ASN A 21 6.45 18.77 4.95
C ASN A 21 5.94 17.35 5.12
N ILE A 22 6.09 16.55 4.07
CA ILE A 22 5.94 15.11 4.10
C ILE A 22 7.09 14.52 3.32
N ASP A 23 7.73 13.54 3.92
CA ASP A 23 8.78 12.75 3.28
C ASP A 23 8.32 11.29 3.20
N PHE A 24 8.01 10.85 1.98
CA PHE A 24 7.71 9.47 1.62
C PHE A 24 8.81 8.95 0.69
N PRO A 25 9.98 8.56 1.22
CA PRO A 25 11.05 8.03 0.39
C PRO A 25 10.63 6.71 -0.25
N THR A 26 11.20 6.41 -1.41
CA THR A 26 11.08 5.10 -2.05
C THR A 26 11.69 4.03 -1.14
N PRO A 27 11.06 2.86 -0.96
CA PRO A 27 11.60 1.82 -0.10
C PRO A 27 12.89 1.26 -0.67
N GLN A 28 13.80 0.85 0.21
CA GLN A 28 15.06 0.24 -0.21
C GLN A 28 14.82 -1.20 -0.66
N SER A 29 15.42 -1.61 -1.77
CA SER A 29 15.38 -3.02 -2.18
C SER A 29 16.17 -3.88 -1.20
N GLN A 30 15.69 -5.10 -0.95
CA GLN A 30 16.40 -6.09 -0.16
C GLN A 30 17.54 -6.67 -1.01
N THR A 31 18.76 -6.21 -0.75
CA THR A 31 19.93 -6.66 -1.52
C THR A 31 20.76 -7.69 -0.79
N ASN A 32 21.05 -8.82 -1.45
CA ASN A 32 22.10 -9.74 -1.03
C ASN A 32 23.11 -9.89 -2.17
N THR A 33 24.35 -9.44 -1.91
CA THR A 33 25.42 -9.34 -2.92
C THR A 33 26.68 -10.03 -2.41
N ILE A 34 27.24 -10.93 -3.20
CA ILE A 34 28.51 -11.61 -2.90
C ILE A 34 29.59 -11.14 -3.87
N VAL A 35 30.69 -10.60 -3.33
CA VAL A 35 31.89 -10.26 -4.09
C VAL A 35 32.83 -11.46 -4.07
N VAL A 36 33.14 -12.01 -5.25
CA VAL A 36 34.05 -13.15 -5.39
C VAL A 36 35.39 -12.66 -5.95
N PRO A 37 36.52 -12.89 -5.27
CA PRO A 37 37.84 -12.58 -5.81
C PRO A 37 38.07 -13.23 -7.19
N GLY A 38 38.59 -12.45 -8.14
CA GLY A 38 38.82 -12.90 -9.52
C GLY A 38 37.62 -12.75 -10.46
N ARG A 39 36.48 -12.23 -9.98
CA ARG A 39 35.34 -11.80 -10.83
C ARG A 39 35.28 -10.28 -10.92
N ASN A 40 34.91 -9.78 -12.10
CA ASN A 40 34.74 -8.34 -12.35
C ASN A 40 33.37 -7.79 -11.91
N SER A 41 32.43 -8.68 -11.60
CA SER A 41 31.07 -8.30 -11.19
C SER A 41 30.62 -9.15 -10.01
N PRO A 42 29.98 -8.54 -9.01
CA PRO A 42 29.44 -9.27 -7.87
C PRO A 42 28.20 -10.09 -8.30
N ILE A 43 27.93 -11.15 -7.55
CA ILE A 43 26.72 -11.97 -7.69
C ILE A 43 25.61 -11.28 -6.90
N ARG A 44 24.45 -11.02 -7.51
CA ARG A 44 23.28 -10.39 -6.88
C ARG A 44 22.15 -11.42 -6.77
N TYR A 45 21.69 -11.71 -5.57
CA TYR A 45 20.62 -12.68 -5.32
C TYR A 45 19.22 -12.07 -5.38
N THR A 46 19.10 -10.75 -5.35
CA THR A 46 17.83 -10.01 -5.28
C THR A 46 16.85 -10.35 -6.41
N GLU A 47 17.35 -10.70 -7.60
CA GLU A 47 16.52 -11.01 -8.77
C GLU A 47 16.34 -12.52 -8.99
N SER A 48 17.05 -13.35 -8.21
CA SER A 48 17.14 -14.79 -8.46
C SER A 48 15.85 -15.57 -8.17
N LEU A 49 14.89 -14.97 -7.45
CA LEU A 49 13.58 -15.53 -7.14
C LEU A 49 12.45 -14.96 -8.01
N GLY A 50 12.78 -14.20 -9.07
CA GLY A 50 11.81 -13.70 -10.04
C GLY A 50 11.10 -12.40 -9.67
N SER A 51 11.25 -11.90 -8.44
CA SER A 51 10.73 -10.59 -8.01
C SER A 51 11.71 -9.89 -7.05
N VAL A 52 11.62 -8.56 -6.96
CA VAL A 52 12.42 -7.74 -6.04
C VAL A 52 11.61 -7.51 -4.76
N SER A 53 12.16 -7.91 -3.62
CA SER A 53 11.59 -7.59 -2.31
C SER A 53 12.10 -6.25 -1.79
N TYR A 54 11.30 -5.57 -0.98
CA TYR A 54 11.61 -4.26 -0.43
C TYR A 54 11.63 -4.29 1.10
N GLN A 55 12.46 -3.44 1.70
CA GLN A 55 12.45 -3.19 3.15
C GLN A 55 11.20 -2.39 3.53
N PRO A 56 10.75 -2.45 4.80
CA PRO A 56 9.73 -1.55 5.30
C PRO A 56 10.06 -0.09 4.99
N ARG A 57 9.06 0.69 4.60
CA ARG A 57 9.19 2.10 4.30
C ARG A 57 9.18 2.90 5.60
N SER A 58 10.19 3.75 5.78
CA SER A 58 10.15 4.80 6.79
C SER A 58 9.67 6.10 6.17
N PHE A 59 8.77 6.82 6.82
CA PHE A 59 8.26 8.11 6.33
C PHE A 59 7.98 9.07 7.49
N THR A 60 7.96 10.37 7.18
CA THR A 60 7.71 11.41 8.17
C THR A 60 6.72 12.46 7.67
N ILE A 61 5.90 12.97 8.59
CA ILE A 61 4.89 14.00 8.35
C ILE A 61 5.14 15.09 9.39
N THR A 62 5.49 16.28 8.92
CA THR A 62 5.73 17.44 9.79
C THR A 62 4.54 18.37 9.71
N LEU A 63 3.89 18.57 10.85
CA LEU A 63 2.75 19.45 11.02
C LEU A 63 3.11 20.62 11.93
N SER A 64 2.49 21.77 11.71
CA SER A 64 2.63 22.89 12.62
C SER A 64 1.32 23.62 12.89
N MET A 65 1.34 24.39 13.96
CA MET A 65 0.30 25.34 14.28
C MET A 65 0.92 26.57 14.95
N GLN A 66 0.23 27.69 14.86
CA GLN A 66 0.53 28.85 15.70
C GLN A 66 -0.49 28.95 16.84
N GLY A 67 -0.02 29.37 18.01
CA GLY A 67 -0.89 29.66 19.14
C GLY A 67 -0.25 29.44 20.50
N LYS A 68 -1.07 29.56 21.54
CA LYS A 68 -0.66 29.36 22.94
C LYS A 68 -0.37 27.88 23.23
N ARG A 69 0.52 27.64 24.20
CA ARG A 69 0.89 26.29 24.68
C ARG A 69 -0.31 25.42 25.06
N GLU A 70 -1.34 26.00 25.68
CA GLU A 70 -2.56 25.29 26.07
C GLU A 70 -3.30 24.70 24.86
N ALA A 71 -3.53 25.51 23.82
CA ALA A 71 -4.17 25.07 22.59
C ALA A 71 -3.33 24.03 21.84
N PHE A 72 -2.00 24.19 21.86
CA PHE A 72 -1.09 23.19 21.32
C PHE A 72 -1.22 21.85 22.03
N ASN A 73 -1.20 21.84 23.36
CA ASN A 73 -1.33 20.61 24.14
C ASN A 73 -2.65 19.89 23.86
N GLN A 74 -3.77 20.63 23.75
CA GLN A 74 -5.08 20.06 23.42
C GLN A 74 -5.08 19.37 22.04
N LYS A 75 -4.57 20.07 21.02
CA LYS A 75 -4.46 19.51 19.66
C LYS A 75 -3.53 18.30 19.58
N VAL A 76 -2.41 18.34 20.30
CA VAL A 76 -1.49 17.19 20.39
C VAL A 76 -2.20 16.01 21.03
N SER A 77 -2.88 16.19 22.17
CA SER A 77 -3.63 15.12 22.83
C SER A 77 -4.69 14.51 21.90
N GLU A 78 -5.38 15.32 21.09
CA GLU A 78 -6.37 14.81 20.14
C GLU A 78 -5.75 13.88 19.08
N VAL A 79 -4.59 14.23 18.52
CA VAL A 79 -3.91 13.41 17.50
C VAL A 79 -3.23 12.20 18.14
N VAL A 80 -2.45 12.41 19.20
CA VAL A 80 -1.66 11.36 19.87
C VAL A 80 -2.56 10.26 20.42
N ASN A 81 -3.65 10.60 21.12
CA ASN A 81 -4.54 9.60 21.70
C ASN A 81 -5.27 8.75 20.63
N ARG A 82 -5.38 9.26 19.39
CA ARG A 82 -6.05 8.57 18.30
C ARG A 82 -5.12 7.68 17.49
N PHE A 83 -3.88 8.12 17.25
CA PHE A 83 -3.02 7.53 16.21
C PHE A 83 -1.65 7.07 16.72
N ALA A 84 -1.13 7.61 17.83
CA ALA A 84 0.20 7.23 18.29
C ALA A 84 0.24 5.75 18.72
N GLY A 85 1.26 5.02 18.26
CA GLY A 85 1.45 3.59 18.50
C GLY A 85 0.41 2.69 17.80
N ARG A 86 -0.32 3.21 16.81
CA ARG A 86 -1.34 2.45 16.07
C ARG A 86 -1.00 2.33 14.60
N LEU A 87 -1.37 1.19 14.02
CA LEU A 87 -1.37 1.00 12.57
C LEU A 87 -2.40 1.95 11.94
N CYS A 88 -1.94 2.82 11.06
CA CYS A 88 -2.75 3.85 10.43
C CYS A 88 -2.57 3.87 8.92
N GLU A 89 -3.64 4.22 8.23
CA GLU A 89 -3.68 4.57 6.82
C GLU A 89 -3.45 6.07 6.66
N VAL A 90 -2.47 6.46 5.85
CA VAL A 90 -2.12 7.86 5.59
C VAL A 90 -2.36 8.20 4.13
N ILE A 91 -3.21 9.19 3.87
CA ILE A 91 -3.48 9.73 2.53
C ILE A 91 -3.05 11.19 2.48
N CYS A 92 -2.27 11.53 1.47
CA CYS A 92 -1.88 12.90 1.17
C CYS A 92 -2.79 13.50 0.11
N SER A 93 -3.21 14.75 0.28
CA SER A 93 -4.15 15.39 -0.67
C SER A 93 -3.61 15.53 -2.10
N ASP A 94 -2.28 15.59 -2.25
CA ASP A 94 -1.54 15.63 -3.52
C ASP A 94 -1.41 14.26 -4.21
N SER A 95 -1.69 13.17 -3.50
CA SER A 95 -1.68 11.80 -4.02
C SER A 95 -2.88 11.01 -3.47
N ALA A 96 -4.08 11.56 -3.63
CA ALA A 96 -5.31 11.02 -3.02
C ALA A 96 -5.78 9.69 -3.63
N ASP A 97 -5.16 9.24 -4.71
CA ASP A 97 -5.38 7.93 -5.34
C ASP A 97 -4.75 6.80 -4.53
N VAL A 98 -3.74 7.07 -3.70
CA VAL A 98 -2.98 6.08 -2.94
C VAL A 98 -2.87 6.39 -1.45
N TYR A 99 -2.60 5.38 -0.63
CA TYR A 99 -2.35 5.52 0.80
C TYR A 99 -1.17 4.65 1.27
N ALA A 100 -0.46 5.13 2.29
CA ALA A 100 0.54 4.37 3.01
C ALA A 100 -0.07 3.72 4.26
N VAL A 101 0.48 2.60 4.69
CA VAL A 101 0.10 1.91 5.93
C VAL A 101 1.34 1.77 6.81
N GLY A 102 1.20 2.04 8.11
CA GLY A 102 2.29 1.86 9.06
C GLY A 102 1.96 2.32 10.47
N THR A 103 2.82 2.00 11.45
CA THR A 103 2.63 2.44 12.84
C THR A 103 3.17 3.84 13.01
N LEU A 104 2.34 4.75 13.53
CA LEU A 104 2.72 6.15 13.71
C LEU A 104 3.23 6.43 15.12
N GLU A 105 4.42 7.01 15.21
CA GLU A 105 4.97 7.61 16.43
C GLU A 105 4.86 9.12 16.38
N ALA A 106 4.65 9.76 17.52
CA ALA A 106 4.38 11.19 17.60
C ALA A 106 5.41 11.93 18.47
N SER A 107 6.05 12.94 17.89
CA SER A 107 7.05 13.79 18.54
C SER A 107 6.60 15.26 18.54
N PRO A 108 5.88 15.72 19.57
CA PRO A 108 5.45 17.11 19.69
C PRO A 108 6.56 18.02 20.23
N THR A 109 6.74 19.19 19.61
CA THR A 109 7.68 20.25 20.03
C THR A 109 6.98 21.60 20.03
N TYR A 110 7.29 22.49 20.98
CA TYR A 110 6.72 23.84 21.02
C TYR A 110 7.81 24.86 21.33
N ASP A 111 7.86 25.93 20.55
CA ASP A 111 8.70 27.09 20.79
C ASP A 111 7.88 28.23 21.41
N PRO A 112 8.09 28.56 22.69
CA PRO A 112 7.39 29.66 23.36
C PRO A 112 7.70 31.05 22.81
N LYS A 113 8.86 31.25 22.17
CA LYS A 113 9.26 32.57 21.66
C LYS A 113 8.53 32.94 20.38
N SER A 114 8.40 31.97 19.47
CA SER A 114 7.67 32.13 18.21
C SER A 114 6.20 31.75 18.31
N HIS A 115 5.75 31.22 19.46
CA HIS A 115 4.42 30.63 19.62
C HIS A 115 4.10 29.56 18.57
N LYS A 116 5.13 28.84 18.11
CA LYS A 116 5.02 27.80 17.09
C LYS A 116 5.01 26.43 17.75
N GLY A 117 3.94 25.67 17.50
CA GLY A 117 3.85 24.26 17.80
C GLY A 117 4.17 23.43 16.57
N GLN A 118 4.90 22.34 16.75
CA GLN A 118 5.21 21.35 15.73
C GLN A 118 4.83 19.97 16.24
N LEU A 119 4.28 19.14 15.36
CA LEU A 119 4.02 17.73 15.60
C LEU A 119 4.62 16.95 14.44
N VAL A 120 5.64 16.16 14.74
CA VAL A 120 6.23 15.22 13.78
C VAL A 120 5.59 13.86 14.00
N LEU A 121 4.97 13.30 12.97
CA LEU A 121 4.54 11.91 12.94
C LEU A 121 5.56 11.12 12.12
N SER A 122 6.10 10.06 12.67
CA SER A 122 7.09 9.22 12.02
C SER A 122 6.64 7.77 12.01
N CYS A 123 6.93 7.08 10.92
CA CYS A 123 6.75 5.64 10.79
C CYS A 123 8.08 5.01 10.37
N THR A 124 8.42 3.87 10.96
CA THR A 124 9.63 3.11 10.61
C THR A 124 9.32 1.70 10.10
N ASP A 125 8.09 1.23 10.31
CA ASP A 125 7.60 -0.10 9.99
C ASP A 125 6.51 -0.07 8.91
N GLY A 126 6.50 0.97 8.07
CA GLY A 126 5.49 1.15 7.04
C GLY A 126 5.62 0.09 5.96
N ASP A 127 4.49 -0.26 5.35
CA ASP A 127 4.48 -1.17 4.22
C ASP A 127 5.30 -0.59 3.06
N ALA A 128 5.99 -1.47 2.34
CA ALA A 128 6.84 -1.05 1.24
C ALA A 128 6.05 -0.41 0.11
N TYR A 129 4.81 -0.85 -0.12
CA TYR A 129 3.94 -0.35 -1.19
C TYR A 129 2.96 0.70 -0.68
N LEU A 130 2.59 1.63 -1.56
CA LEU A 130 1.42 2.48 -1.45
C LEU A 130 0.25 1.76 -2.12
N TYR A 131 -0.88 1.72 -1.44
CA TYR A 131 -2.07 1.01 -1.90
C TYR A 131 -3.02 1.95 -2.61
N HIS A 132 -3.65 1.52 -3.71
CA HIS A 132 -4.72 2.28 -4.33
C HIS A 132 -5.94 2.37 -3.40
N THR A 133 -6.52 3.56 -3.29
CA THR A 133 -7.72 3.81 -2.46
C THR A 133 -8.96 3.11 -2.99
N LYS A 134 -9.01 2.82 -4.29
CA LYS A 134 -10.08 2.09 -4.95
C LYS A 134 -9.60 0.70 -5.32
N GLU A 135 -10.45 -0.28 -5.07
CA GLU A 135 -10.23 -1.66 -5.53
C GLU A 135 -10.59 -1.80 -7.00
N THR A 136 -9.85 -2.66 -7.68
CA THR A 136 -10.15 -3.07 -9.04
C THR A 136 -11.09 -4.25 -9.01
N ILE A 137 -12.22 -4.10 -9.73
CA ILE A 137 -13.30 -5.09 -9.79
C ILE A 137 -13.53 -5.44 -11.26
N VAL A 138 -13.34 -6.71 -11.61
CA VAL A 138 -13.56 -7.24 -12.96
C VAL A 138 -14.60 -8.35 -12.89
N ALA A 139 -15.75 -8.17 -13.53
CA ALA A 139 -16.82 -9.16 -13.57
C ALA A 139 -16.99 -9.75 -14.97
N VAL A 140 -17.10 -11.09 -15.04
CA VAL A 140 -17.14 -11.87 -16.28
C VAL A 140 -18.31 -12.83 -16.17
N SER A 141 -19.26 -12.76 -17.12
CA SER A 141 -20.52 -13.52 -17.06
C SER A 141 -20.62 -14.63 -18.11
N VAL A 142 -19.55 -14.82 -18.90
CA VAL A 142 -19.50 -15.82 -19.96
C VAL A 142 -18.13 -16.47 -19.91
N SER A 143 -18.07 -17.75 -20.28
CA SER A 143 -16.79 -18.44 -20.47
C SER A 143 -15.89 -17.68 -21.46
N GLY A 144 -14.61 -17.51 -21.14
CA GLY A 144 -13.67 -16.80 -21.99
C GLY A 144 -12.36 -16.44 -21.30
N THR A 145 -11.49 -15.78 -22.05
CA THR A 145 -10.24 -15.23 -21.54
C THR A 145 -10.48 -13.86 -20.91
N VAL A 146 -9.99 -13.69 -19.69
CA VAL A 146 -10.06 -12.47 -18.90
C VAL A 146 -8.65 -11.91 -18.78
N THR A 147 -8.51 -10.60 -18.92
CA THR A 147 -7.26 -9.89 -18.67
C THR A 147 -7.45 -9.02 -17.44
N LEU A 148 -6.68 -9.28 -16.39
CA LEU A 148 -6.61 -8.49 -15.18
C LEU A 148 -5.37 -7.60 -15.25
N THR A 149 -5.57 -6.29 -15.25
CA THR A 149 -4.45 -5.33 -15.18
C THR A 149 -4.12 -5.06 -13.73
N ASN A 150 -2.85 -5.17 -13.38
CA ASN A 150 -2.31 -4.83 -12.07
C ASN A 150 -1.23 -3.76 -12.25
N ASP A 151 -1.18 -2.81 -11.32
CA ASP A 151 -0.05 -1.88 -11.14
C ASP A 151 1.19 -2.66 -10.68
N TYR A 152 2.07 -2.08 -9.87
CA TYR A 152 3.36 -2.70 -9.57
C TYR A 152 3.32 -3.79 -8.48
N MET A 153 2.52 -3.63 -7.43
CA MET A 153 2.50 -4.52 -6.26
C MET A 153 1.89 -5.89 -6.63
N PRO A 154 2.60 -7.02 -6.42
CA PRO A 154 2.02 -8.34 -6.59
C PRO A 154 0.81 -8.54 -5.67
N VAL A 155 -0.29 -9.06 -6.22
CA VAL A 155 -1.56 -9.18 -5.48
C VAL A 155 -2.31 -10.46 -5.83
N VAL A 156 -2.86 -11.14 -4.82
CA VAL A 156 -3.77 -12.27 -5.00
C VAL A 156 -5.21 -11.75 -5.01
N PRO A 157 -6.00 -11.99 -6.07
CA PRO A 157 -7.37 -11.51 -6.14
C PRO A 157 -8.33 -12.41 -5.35
N VAL A 158 -9.33 -11.78 -4.76
CA VAL A 158 -10.49 -12.46 -4.18
C VAL A 158 -11.50 -12.70 -5.31
N ILE A 159 -11.89 -13.96 -5.49
CA ILE A 159 -12.73 -14.40 -6.60
C ILE A 159 -14.10 -14.79 -6.04
N THR A 160 -15.17 -14.20 -6.56
CA THR A 160 -16.55 -14.59 -6.23
C THR A 160 -17.22 -15.20 -7.44
N THR A 161 -17.72 -16.42 -7.33
CA THR A 161 -18.42 -17.15 -8.40
C THR A 161 -19.87 -17.42 -8.02
N THR A 162 -20.80 -17.28 -8.96
CA THR A 162 -22.24 -17.58 -8.72
C THR A 162 -22.66 -18.98 -9.13
N ALA A 163 -21.79 -19.73 -9.82
CA ALA A 163 -22.03 -21.10 -10.25
C ALA A 163 -20.70 -21.87 -10.29
N GLU A 164 -20.77 -23.18 -10.58
CA GLU A 164 -19.57 -23.97 -10.83
C GLU A 164 -18.73 -23.35 -11.96
N THR A 165 -17.45 -23.12 -11.66
CA THR A 165 -16.52 -22.39 -12.51
C THR A 165 -15.16 -23.07 -12.49
N ALA A 166 -14.60 -23.28 -13.68
CA ALA A 166 -13.23 -23.73 -13.88
C ALA A 166 -12.33 -22.57 -14.30
N PHE A 167 -11.12 -22.56 -13.78
CA PHE A 167 -10.08 -21.57 -14.01
C PHE A 167 -8.86 -22.25 -14.61
N SER A 168 -8.22 -21.59 -15.57
CA SER A 168 -6.93 -21.99 -16.13
C SER A 168 -6.06 -20.77 -16.35
N TRP A 169 -4.88 -20.72 -15.75
CA TRP A 169 -3.95 -19.58 -15.86
C TRP A 169 -2.51 -20.05 -15.89
N LYS A 170 -1.60 -19.13 -16.23
CA LYS A 170 -0.16 -19.39 -16.25
C LYS A 170 0.59 -18.39 -15.39
N VAL A 171 1.61 -18.87 -14.70
CA VAL A 171 2.60 -18.05 -13.99
C VAL A 171 3.98 -18.54 -14.41
N GLY A 172 4.74 -17.70 -15.10
CA GLY A 172 5.98 -18.13 -15.76
C GLY A 172 5.72 -19.26 -16.77
N GLU A 173 6.39 -20.40 -16.58
CA GLU A 173 6.21 -21.60 -17.42
C GLU A 173 5.11 -22.54 -16.89
N ASP A 174 4.67 -22.36 -15.64
CA ASP A 174 3.72 -23.24 -14.97
C ASP A 174 2.29 -22.93 -15.39
N THR A 175 1.48 -23.99 -15.56
CA THR A 175 0.05 -23.90 -15.87
C THR A 175 -0.76 -24.47 -14.72
N PHE A 176 -1.70 -23.68 -14.20
CA PHE A 176 -2.57 -24.05 -13.11
C PHE A 176 -4.00 -24.21 -13.59
N GLN A 177 -4.70 -25.21 -13.03
CA GLN A 177 -6.11 -25.46 -13.30
C GLN A 177 -6.84 -25.74 -11.97
N LYS A 178 -7.99 -25.08 -11.75
CA LYS A 178 -8.84 -25.29 -10.57
C LYS A 178 -10.30 -25.25 -10.99
N SER A 179 -11.14 -26.07 -10.36
CA SER A 179 -12.60 -25.99 -10.49
C SER A 179 -13.20 -25.82 -9.10
N VAL A 180 -14.16 -24.90 -8.99
CA VAL A 180 -14.80 -24.55 -7.73
C VAL A 180 -16.30 -24.36 -7.89
N SER A 181 -17.05 -24.59 -6.81
CA SER A 181 -18.47 -24.26 -6.76
C SER A 181 -18.71 -22.75 -6.64
N ALA A 182 -19.98 -22.34 -6.65
CA ALA A 182 -20.36 -20.99 -6.27
C ALA A 182 -19.82 -20.67 -4.85
N GLY A 183 -19.26 -19.48 -4.67
CA GLY A 183 -18.65 -19.08 -3.40
C GLY A 183 -17.60 -17.98 -3.56
N ILE A 184 -16.86 -17.75 -2.48
CA ILE A 184 -15.71 -16.84 -2.43
C ILE A 184 -14.46 -17.69 -2.31
N TRP A 185 -13.46 -17.40 -3.14
CA TRP A 185 -12.24 -18.19 -3.32
C TRP A 185 -11.03 -17.28 -3.41
N GLU A 186 -9.93 -17.75 -2.84
CA GLU A 186 -8.60 -17.17 -2.99
C GLU A 186 -7.64 -18.30 -3.37
N PHE A 187 -6.83 -18.08 -4.41
CA PHE A 187 -5.81 -19.02 -4.85
C PHE A 187 -4.46 -18.33 -4.71
N PRO A 188 -3.65 -18.68 -3.69
CA PRO A 188 -2.32 -18.09 -3.52
C PRO A 188 -1.43 -18.22 -4.77
N GLU A 189 -1.66 -19.25 -5.59
CA GLU A 189 -0.95 -19.47 -6.85
C GLU A 189 -1.43 -18.57 -8.01
N MET A 190 -2.48 -17.78 -7.81
CA MET A 190 -2.98 -16.76 -8.75
C MET A 190 -2.51 -15.37 -8.31
N GLU A 191 -1.20 -15.18 -8.15
CA GLU A 191 -0.60 -13.88 -7.87
C GLU A 191 -0.48 -13.07 -9.17
N LEU A 192 -1.17 -11.94 -9.23
CA LEU A 192 -1.10 -10.99 -10.35
C LEU A 192 0.22 -10.24 -10.29
N GLN A 193 1.01 -10.33 -11.36
CA GLN A 193 2.24 -9.57 -11.54
C GLN A 193 1.97 -8.21 -12.19
N GLU A 194 2.97 -7.34 -12.25
CA GLU A 194 2.85 -6.04 -12.92
C GLU A 194 2.35 -6.17 -14.37
N GLY A 195 1.38 -5.35 -14.73
CA GLY A 195 0.84 -5.27 -16.08
C GLY A 195 -0.34 -6.22 -16.31
N LYS A 196 -0.35 -6.91 -17.46
CA LYS A 196 -1.51 -7.70 -17.93
C LYS A 196 -1.37 -9.17 -17.55
N ASN A 197 -2.27 -9.65 -16.70
CA ASN A 197 -2.37 -11.05 -16.31
C ASN A 197 -3.56 -11.69 -17.03
N THR A 198 -3.32 -12.75 -17.80
CA THR A 198 -4.37 -13.43 -18.57
C THR A 198 -4.73 -14.78 -17.95
N LEU A 199 -6.04 -15.04 -17.84
CA LEU A 199 -6.56 -16.31 -17.39
C LEU A 199 -7.82 -16.69 -18.15
N THR A 200 -8.15 -17.97 -18.18
CA THR A 200 -9.39 -18.48 -18.79
C THR A 200 -10.36 -18.87 -17.70
N VAL A 201 -11.59 -18.39 -17.83
CA VAL A 201 -12.72 -18.72 -16.97
C VAL A 201 -13.71 -19.53 -17.80
N THR A 202 -14.13 -20.68 -17.31
CA THR A 202 -15.13 -21.54 -17.95
C THR A 202 -16.23 -21.85 -16.96
N GLY A 203 -17.45 -21.42 -17.26
CA GLY A 203 -18.62 -21.57 -16.39
C GLY A 203 -19.86 -20.92 -16.98
N THR A 204 -21.00 -21.16 -16.33
CA THR A 204 -22.32 -20.63 -16.71
C THR A 204 -22.77 -19.46 -15.83
N GLY A 205 -22.06 -19.20 -14.73
CA GLY A 205 -22.33 -18.10 -13.81
C GLY A 205 -21.49 -16.86 -14.07
N THR A 206 -21.63 -15.88 -13.17
CA THR A 206 -20.78 -14.69 -13.12
C THR A 206 -19.63 -14.92 -12.15
N THR A 207 -18.43 -14.56 -12.59
CA THR A 207 -17.20 -14.56 -11.82
C THR A 207 -16.73 -13.13 -11.65
N THR A 208 -16.49 -12.71 -10.42
CA THR A 208 -15.97 -11.37 -10.08
C THR A 208 -14.61 -11.49 -9.42
N PHE A 209 -13.61 -10.82 -9.96
CA PHE A 209 -12.29 -10.65 -9.37
C PHE A 209 -12.24 -9.31 -8.66
N ARG A 210 -11.74 -9.30 -7.43
CA ARG A 210 -11.54 -8.09 -6.63
C ARG A 210 -10.13 -8.10 -6.05
N TYR A 211 -9.38 -7.04 -6.27
CA TYR A 211 -8.04 -6.88 -5.74
C TYR A 211 -7.70 -5.41 -5.53
N ARG A 212 -6.76 -5.15 -4.63
CA ARG A 212 -6.22 -3.82 -4.39
C ARG A 212 -4.83 -3.72 -4.99
N GLU A 213 -4.70 -2.90 -6.01
CA GLU A 213 -3.42 -2.62 -6.65
C GLU A 213 -2.55 -1.76 -5.72
N GLY A 214 -1.25 -1.74 -5.98
CA GLY A 214 -0.32 -0.90 -5.25
C GLY A 214 0.91 -0.55 -6.08
N ARG A 215 1.66 0.46 -5.65
CA ARG A 215 2.91 0.91 -6.28
C ARG A 215 3.93 1.38 -5.26
N LEU A 216 5.18 1.55 -5.69
CA LEU A 216 6.24 2.16 -4.86
C LEU A 216 6.07 3.69 -4.78
#